data_AF-A0A821XLJ4-F1
#
_entry.id   AF-A0A821XLJ4-F1
#
_cell.length_a   1.000
_cell.length_b   1.000
_cell.length_c   1.000
_cell.angle_alpha   90.00
_cell.angle_beta   90.00
_cell.angle_gamma   90.00
#
_symmetry.space_group_name_H-M   'P 1'
#
loop_
_entity.id
_entity.type
_entity.pdbx_description
1 polymer ?
#
loop_
_entity_poly.entity_id
_entity_poly.type
_entity_poly.pdbx_seq_one_letter_code
_entity_poly.pdbx_strand_id
1 'polypeptide(L)'
;RQRIDTDDLNFTDYERTVSEEIFSVFFAHYKKHVSDDIPWFLPAPENLSSIRRIFNTICTLFILKSHSNKSTIKVLLEETIKTRLQTDINDAFSIDTFVFRDNNDIQLNAIRAFLEFVKKLVKSMAIIQEYQKIFATFDVNYIKTCFFEPNNAGDRLADLTRCILTNMTDYFKKYAKPMMKATSSIYDPNLIQSSSVLLELYSYLAKLIELLQNMLEARDWQTNAYKLKLINYQNWFSPTIKFALEGFVAHIRQVMERALEENNEIFNDEDNIRYSDSSKAAIAQCIRLCNEWELFNYPDIDIRYTALIKLTNTICEQCQRYARHTAYILSEKKYFIDLNRIHSFYASKKFCILVNDIEYIKQTLLSSLPNLLHFSSVIDKMIKNYESKDFQQTIVTLERLITTAKNEMNNTINLIFERFIELFDECLKDKISKYYENEKHKRIEPMRDMNHYIDQEILYKLCRGVETAQYFRVACAIRIEVLKYLRDFLPSQEPPEFYERVLQSFDDLTTYFELVCREEQDVPCSPCEEFATFRRTLEQYAIPTTHLQLIYFQEITQTHSPVNILWKFC
;
A
#
# COMPACT_ATOMS: atom_id res chain seq x y z
N ARG A 1 -40.35 31.06 -50.13
CA ARG A 1 -41.56 31.87 -50.46
C ARG A 1 -42.31 31.16 -51.58
N GLN A 2 -43.20 30.24 -51.20
CA GLN A 2 -44.52 29.99 -51.79
C GLN A 2 -45.24 29.23 -50.68
N ARG A 3 -46.04 29.97 -49.89
CA ARG A 3 -47.02 29.36 -48.97
C ARG A 3 -48.07 28.75 -49.88
N ILE A 4 -48.15 27.44 -49.91
CA ILE A 4 -49.38 26.77 -50.32
C ILE A 4 -50.26 26.85 -49.07
N ASP A 5 -51.32 27.65 -49.12
CA ASP A 5 -52.37 27.64 -48.11
C ASP A 5 -53.00 26.24 -48.12
N THR A 6 -52.81 25.50 -47.03
CA THR A 6 -53.31 24.14 -46.84
C THR A 6 -54.74 24.09 -46.30
N ASP A 7 -55.43 25.22 -46.25
CA ASP A 7 -56.79 25.33 -45.69
C ASP A 7 -57.90 24.87 -46.65
N ASP A 8 -57.55 24.42 -47.87
CA ASP A 8 -58.51 24.03 -48.92
C ASP A 8 -58.47 22.54 -49.33
N LEU A 9 -58.04 21.63 -48.43
CA LEU A 9 -58.26 20.19 -48.61
C LEU A 9 -59.54 19.76 -47.86
N ASN A 10 -60.69 20.02 -48.46
CA ASN A 10 -61.98 19.48 -48.02
C ASN A 10 -62.04 17.98 -48.33
N PHE A 11 -61.43 17.17 -47.46
CA PHE A 11 -61.65 15.72 -47.45
C PHE A 11 -63.14 15.42 -47.25
N THR A 12 -63.68 14.55 -48.09
CA THR A 12 -65.02 13.99 -47.93
C THR A 12 -65.12 13.20 -46.62
N ASP A 13 -66.32 13.07 -46.04
CA ASP A 13 -66.53 12.29 -44.81
C ASP A 13 -66.03 10.82 -44.96
N TYR A 14 -66.11 10.27 -46.17
CA TYR A 14 -65.52 8.97 -46.51
C TYR A 14 -63.99 8.96 -46.39
N GLU A 15 -63.30 9.95 -46.94
CA GLU A 15 -61.84 10.05 -46.85
C GLU A 15 -61.36 10.30 -45.41
N ARG A 16 -62.13 11.03 -44.60
CA ARG A 16 -61.86 11.18 -43.15
C ARG A 16 -61.96 9.83 -42.45
N THR A 17 -63.05 9.08 -42.67
CA THR A 17 -63.29 7.78 -42.04
C THR A 17 -62.22 6.75 -42.45
N VAL A 18 -61.88 6.70 -43.74
CA VAL A 18 -60.81 5.84 -44.26
C VAL A 18 -59.44 6.25 -43.72
N SER A 19 -59.15 7.54 -43.58
CA SER A 19 -57.90 8.00 -42.95
C SER A 19 -57.83 7.61 -41.47
N GLU A 20 -58.96 7.62 -40.75
CA GLU A 20 -59.03 7.23 -39.34
C GLU A 20 -58.85 5.72 -39.16
N GLU A 21 -59.47 4.89 -40.01
CA GLU A 21 -59.26 3.45 -40.02
C GLU A 21 -57.82 3.09 -40.39
N ILE A 22 -57.28 3.64 -41.48
CA ILE A 22 -55.90 3.41 -41.90
C ILE A 22 -54.95 3.84 -40.80
N PHE A 23 -55.16 5.00 -40.17
CA PHE A 23 -54.33 5.46 -39.07
C PHE A 23 -54.45 4.54 -37.85
N SER A 24 -55.65 4.06 -37.50
CA SER A 24 -55.83 3.15 -36.37
C SER A 24 -55.11 1.82 -36.58
N VAL A 25 -55.14 1.27 -37.81
CA VAL A 25 -54.43 0.05 -38.20
C VAL A 25 -52.93 0.30 -38.23
N PHE A 26 -52.47 1.42 -38.79
CA PHE A 26 -51.04 1.77 -38.82
C PHE A 26 -50.50 2.06 -37.42
N PHE A 27 -51.29 2.69 -36.55
CA PHE A 27 -50.93 2.96 -35.17
C PHE A 27 -50.92 1.67 -34.32
N ALA A 28 -51.85 0.74 -34.56
CA ALA A 28 -51.83 -0.57 -33.93
C ALA A 28 -50.64 -1.42 -34.41
N HIS A 29 -50.33 -1.39 -35.71
CA HIS A 29 -49.15 -2.01 -36.29
C HIS A 29 -47.86 -1.38 -35.74
N TYR A 30 -47.83 -0.06 -35.61
CA TYR A 30 -46.73 0.68 -35.02
C TYR A 30 -46.55 0.33 -33.53
N LYS A 31 -47.62 0.34 -32.73
CA LYS A 31 -47.61 -0.10 -31.32
C LYS A 31 -47.03 -1.52 -31.14
N LYS A 32 -47.20 -2.38 -32.15
CA LYS A 32 -46.65 -3.75 -32.22
C LYS A 32 -45.21 -3.83 -32.76
N HIS A 33 -44.74 -2.89 -33.58
CA HIS A 33 -43.37 -2.90 -34.13
C HIS A 33 -42.39 -2.02 -33.36
N VAL A 34 -42.90 -1.06 -32.61
CA VAL A 34 -42.19 -0.30 -31.58
C VAL A 34 -41.77 -1.19 -30.42
N SER A 35 -42.38 -2.36 -30.26
CA SER A 35 -42.30 -3.18 -29.06
C SER A 35 -41.25 -4.29 -29.05
N ASP A 36 -40.56 -4.64 -30.14
CA ASP A 36 -39.86 -5.95 -30.13
C ASP A 36 -38.34 -5.89 -30.41
N ASP A 37 -37.82 -5.02 -31.29
CA ASP A 37 -36.46 -5.22 -31.81
C ASP A 37 -35.34 -4.37 -31.17
N ILE A 38 -35.67 -3.26 -30.50
CA ILE A 38 -34.65 -2.32 -29.97
C ILE A 38 -34.98 -1.93 -28.53
N PRO A 39 -34.06 -2.15 -27.56
CA PRO A 39 -34.25 -1.66 -26.20
C PRO A 39 -34.07 -0.15 -26.15
N TRP A 40 -35.02 0.53 -25.51
CA TRP A 40 -35.05 1.97 -25.32
C TRP A 40 -34.34 2.39 -24.04
N PHE A 41 -34.29 1.49 -23.05
CA PHE A 41 -33.45 1.61 -21.86
C PHE A 41 -32.02 1.11 -22.16
N LEU A 42 -31.00 1.64 -21.45
CA LEU A 42 -29.56 1.46 -21.74
C LEU A 42 -29.18 2.00 -23.14
N PRO A 43 -29.12 3.33 -23.31
CA PRO A 43 -28.85 3.93 -24.60
C PRO A 43 -27.52 3.43 -25.18
N ALA A 44 -27.55 3.00 -26.43
CA ALA A 44 -26.40 2.51 -27.17
C ALA A 44 -26.24 3.32 -28.46
N PRO A 45 -25.02 3.70 -28.87
CA PRO A 45 -24.81 4.57 -30.04
C PRO A 45 -25.33 3.92 -31.33
N GLU A 46 -25.26 2.60 -31.42
CA GLU A 46 -25.78 1.80 -32.53
C GLU A 46 -27.31 1.89 -32.69
N ASN A 47 -28.04 2.09 -31.59
CA ASN A 47 -29.51 2.16 -31.60
C ASN A 47 -30.06 3.55 -31.93
N LEU A 48 -29.22 4.59 -31.83
CA LEU A 48 -29.65 5.99 -31.91
C LEU A 48 -30.23 6.35 -33.29
N SER A 49 -29.62 5.86 -34.37
CA SER A 49 -30.10 6.10 -35.74
C SER A 49 -31.47 5.44 -35.99
N SER A 50 -31.65 4.21 -35.52
CA SER A 50 -32.89 3.45 -35.62
C SER A 50 -34.01 4.07 -34.79
N ILE A 51 -33.72 4.46 -33.55
CA ILE A 51 -34.66 5.17 -32.67
C ILE A 51 -35.08 6.49 -33.30
N ARG A 52 -34.13 7.28 -33.85
CA ARG A 52 -34.46 8.55 -34.53
C ARG A 52 -35.34 8.33 -35.75
N ARG A 53 -35.10 7.27 -36.52
CA ARG A 53 -35.95 6.90 -37.67
C ARG A 53 -37.37 6.58 -37.22
N ILE A 54 -37.51 5.76 -36.18
CA ILE A 54 -38.78 5.38 -35.56
C ILE A 54 -39.55 6.65 -35.14
N PHE A 55 -38.91 7.53 -34.36
CA PHE A 55 -39.54 8.77 -33.89
C PHE A 55 -39.86 9.76 -35.03
N ASN A 56 -39.03 9.87 -36.06
CA ASN A 56 -39.34 10.69 -37.24
C ASN A 56 -40.57 10.16 -38.00
N THR A 57 -40.72 8.84 -38.10
CA THR A 57 -41.92 8.22 -38.69
C THR A 57 -43.16 8.57 -37.86
N ILE A 58 -43.08 8.56 -36.51
CA ILE A 58 -44.19 9.03 -35.65
C ILE A 58 -44.52 10.48 -35.95
N CYS A 59 -43.53 11.37 -35.94
CA CYS A 59 -43.76 12.80 -36.17
C CYS A 59 -44.44 13.03 -37.52
N THR A 60 -44.02 12.32 -38.57
CA THR A 60 -44.61 12.40 -39.91
C THR A 60 -46.07 11.94 -39.91
N LEU A 61 -46.36 10.80 -39.25
CA LEU A 61 -47.74 10.31 -39.07
C LEU A 61 -48.61 11.30 -38.28
N PHE A 62 -48.02 11.99 -37.30
CA PHE A 62 -48.69 13.00 -36.48
C PHE A 62 -49.05 14.26 -37.29
N ILE A 63 -48.16 14.68 -38.20
CA ILE A 63 -48.41 15.79 -39.13
C ILE A 63 -49.57 15.42 -40.08
N LEU A 64 -49.62 14.16 -40.55
CA LEU A 64 -50.70 13.68 -41.41
C LEU A 64 -52.06 13.61 -40.70
N LYS A 65 -52.10 13.31 -39.39
CA LYS A 65 -53.35 13.27 -38.59
C LYS A 65 -53.77 14.63 -38.01
N SER A 66 -53.11 15.71 -38.41
CA SER A 66 -53.23 17.02 -37.74
C SER A 66 -54.58 17.75 -37.86
N HIS A 67 -55.61 17.13 -38.42
CA HIS A 67 -56.91 17.75 -38.67
C HIS A 67 -58.03 17.49 -37.64
N SER A 68 -57.89 16.60 -36.64
CA SER A 68 -59.03 16.35 -35.72
C SER A 68 -58.78 16.18 -34.22
N ASN A 69 -57.60 15.78 -33.71
CA ASN A 69 -57.41 15.64 -32.24
C ASN A 69 -55.94 15.58 -31.77
N LYS A 70 -55.19 16.69 -31.87
CA LYS A 70 -53.76 16.73 -31.52
C LYS A 70 -53.44 16.44 -30.05
N SER A 71 -54.28 16.85 -29.09
CA SER A 71 -54.01 16.71 -27.66
C SER A 71 -54.15 15.27 -27.16
N THR A 72 -55.24 14.58 -27.54
CA THR A 72 -55.54 13.21 -27.09
C THR A 72 -54.50 12.19 -27.57
N ILE A 73 -53.98 12.37 -28.79
CA ILE A 73 -52.98 11.47 -29.38
C ILE A 73 -51.61 11.69 -28.75
N LYS A 74 -51.27 12.92 -28.38
CA LYS A 74 -50.00 13.24 -27.70
C LYS A 74 -49.92 12.52 -26.34
N VAL A 75 -51.00 12.57 -25.57
CA VAL A 75 -51.12 11.86 -24.27
C VAL A 75 -51.02 10.35 -24.44
N LEU A 76 -51.69 9.78 -25.45
CA LEU A 76 -51.64 8.33 -25.72
C LEU A 76 -50.22 7.86 -26.10
N LEU A 77 -49.48 8.67 -26.85
CA LEU A 77 -48.09 8.39 -27.23
C LEU A 77 -47.14 8.52 -26.04
N GLU A 78 -47.32 9.54 -25.21
CA GLU A 78 -46.55 9.71 -23.97
C GLU A 78 -46.71 8.46 -23.08
N GLU A 79 -47.95 7.99 -22.88
CA GLU A 79 -48.25 6.78 -22.11
C GLU A 79 -47.66 5.52 -22.75
N THR A 80 -47.75 5.38 -24.08
CA THR A 80 -47.17 4.25 -24.82
C THR A 80 -45.63 4.23 -24.70
N ILE A 81 -45.00 5.40 -24.73
CA ILE A 81 -43.56 5.52 -24.58
C ILE A 81 -43.12 5.18 -23.15
N LYS A 82 -43.82 5.70 -22.15
CA LYS A 82 -43.55 5.41 -20.74
C LYS A 82 -43.73 3.93 -20.42
N THR A 83 -44.81 3.31 -20.89
CA THR A 83 -45.05 1.87 -20.71
C THR A 83 -43.98 1.03 -21.38
N ARG A 84 -43.53 1.39 -22.60
CA ARG A 84 -42.42 0.70 -23.26
C ARG A 84 -41.10 0.82 -22.48
N LEU A 85 -40.73 2.02 -22.05
CA LEU A 85 -39.54 2.23 -21.21
C LEU A 85 -39.61 1.38 -19.94
N GLN A 86 -40.78 1.30 -19.32
CA GLN A 86 -40.98 0.50 -18.12
C GLN A 86 -40.82 -1.01 -18.39
N THR A 87 -41.31 -1.52 -19.53
CA THR A 87 -41.07 -2.90 -19.96
C THR A 87 -39.59 -3.16 -20.18
N ASP A 88 -38.88 -2.28 -20.90
CA ASP A 88 -37.44 -2.45 -21.18
C ASP A 88 -36.59 -2.41 -19.91
N ILE A 89 -36.98 -1.56 -18.95
CA ILE A 89 -36.38 -1.55 -17.60
C ILE A 89 -36.61 -2.91 -16.94
N ASN A 90 -37.85 -3.40 -16.90
CA ASN A 90 -38.16 -4.69 -16.28
C ASN A 90 -37.40 -5.86 -16.95
N ASP A 91 -37.26 -5.86 -18.27
CA ASP A 91 -36.53 -6.87 -19.03
C ASP A 91 -35.02 -6.80 -18.72
N ALA A 92 -34.45 -5.60 -18.65
CA ALA A 92 -33.06 -5.38 -18.28
C ALA A 92 -32.72 -5.81 -16.85
N PHE A 93 -33.71 -5.83 -15.94
CA PHE A 93 -33.58 -6.27 -14.55
C PHE A 93 -34.24 -7.65 -14.28
N SER A 94 -34.61 -8.39 -15.33
CA SER A 94 -35.32 -9.68 -15.18
C SER A 94 -34.50 -10.72 -14.39
N ILE A 95 -35.24 -11.54 -13.65
CA ILE A 95 -34.79 -12.24 -12.43
C ILE A 95 -33.62 -13.20 -12.67
N ASP A 96 -33.50 -13.82 -13.85
CA ASP A 96 -32.48 -14.84 -14.13
C ASP A 96 -31.03 -14.30 -14.21
N THR A 97 -30.85 -12.99 -14.44
CA THR A 97 -29.52 -12.40 -14.61
C THR A 97 -28.72 -12.26 -13.31
N PHE A 98 -29.39 -12.20 -12.15
CA PHE A 98 -28.76 -11.89 -10.86
C PHE A 98 -29.23 -12.80 -9.69
N VAL A 99 -29.76 -14.00 -9.98
CA VAL A 99 -30.31 -14.91 -8.94
C VAL A 99 -29.26 -15.35 -7.93
N PHE A 100 -29.39 -14.90 -6.68
CA PHE A 100 -28.69 -15.47 -5.53
C PHE A 100 -29.36 -16.79 -5.14
N ARG A 101 -28.70 -17.94 -5.37
CA ARG A 101 -29.17 -19.24 -4.85
C ARG A 101 -28.52 -19.48 -3.48
N ASP A 102 -29.34 -19.82 -2.49
CA ASP A 102 -28.97 -19.96 -1.06
C ASP A 102 -28.00 -21.10 -0.70
N ASN A 103 -27.45 -21.82 -1.68
CA ASN A 103 -26.62 -23.00 -1.42
C ASN A 103 -25.14 -22.69 -1.66
N ASN A 104 -24.42 -22.43 -0.56
CA ASN A 104 -22.98 -22.59 -0.37
C ASN A 104 -22.10 -22.37 -1.61
N ASP A 105 -21.89 -21.10 -1.94
CA ASP A 105 -20.64 -20.46 -2.33
C ASP A 105 -21.04 -19.05 -2.74
N ILE A 106 -20.25 -18.04 -2.38
CA ILE A 106 -20.52 -16.69 -2.87
C ILE A 106 -20.62 -16.81 -4.39
N GLN A 107 -21.77 -16.46 -4.97
CA GLN A 107 -21.85 -16.26 -6.41
C GLN A 107 -21.15 -14.93 -6.72
N LEU A 108 -19.83 -14.89 -6.56
CA LEU A 108 -18.96 -13.78 -6.93
C LEU A 108 -19.24 -13.39 -8.39
N ASN A 109 -19.64 -14.36 -9.21
CA ASN A 109 -20.12 -14.20 -10.58
C ASN A 109 -21.41 -13.36 -10.68
N ALA A 110 -22.38 -13.53 -9.78
CA ALA A 110 -23.61 -12.71 -9.75
C ALA A 110 -23.29 -11.26 -9.36
N ILE A 111 -22.40 -11.04 -8.38
CA ILE A 111 -21.95 -9.70 -8.00
C ILE A 111 -21.15 -9.05 -9.15
N ARG A 112 -20.27 -9.81 -9.81
CA ARG A 112 -19.53 -9.36 -10.99
C ARG A 112 -20.47 -9.03 -12.16
N ALA A 113 -21.47 -9.88 -12.42
CA ALA A 113 -22.47 -9.61 -13.46
C ALA A 113 -23.23 -8.32 -13.16
N PHE A 114 -23.62 -8.10 -11.90
CA PHE A 114 -24.27 -6.85 -11.49
C PHE A 114 -23.35 -5.65 -11.62
N LEU A 115 -22.08 -5.77 -11.21
CA LEU A 115 -21.07 -4.74 -11.39
C LEU A 115 -20.87 -4.38 -12.87
N GLU A 116 -20.74 -5.37 -13.76
CA GLU A 116 -20.60 -5.15 -15.20
C GLU A 116 -21.86 -4.50 -15.80
N PHE A 117 -23.04 -4.84 -15.31
CA PHE A 117 -24.27 -4.15 -15.68
C PHE A 117 -24.24 -2.67 -15.26
N VAL A 118 -23.86 -2.35 -14.02
CA VAL A 118 -23.73 -0.96 -13.56
C VAL A 118 -22.65 -0.21 -14.35
N LYS A 119 -21.52 -0.85 -14.68
CA LYS A 119 -20.48 -0.30 -15.55
C LYS A 119 -21.03 0.04 -16.94
N LYS A 120 -21.82 -0.87 -17.54
CA LYS A 120 -22.48 -0.65 -18.84
C LYS A 120 -23.46 0.52 -18.74
N LEU A 121 -24.24 0.61 -17.66
CA LEU A 121 -25.15 1.71 -17.43
C LEU A 121 -24.40 3.05 -17.33
N VAL A 122 -23.34 3.14 -16.52
CA VAL A 122 -22.51 4.36 -16.41
C VAL A 122 -21.92 4.76 -17.76
N LYS A 123 -21.47 3.81 -18.59
CA LYS A 123 -21.00 4.09 -19.95
C LYS A 123 -22.12 4.62 -20.84
N SER A 124 -23.33 4.06 -20.75
CA SER A 124 -24.50 4.50 -21.54
C SER A 124 -24.93 5.94 -21.22
N MET A 125 -24.66 6.41 -19.99
CA MET A 125 -24.95 7.80 -19.59
C MET A 125 -24.22 8.84 -20.45
N ALA A 126 -23.15 8.48 -21.18
CA ALA A 126 -22.45 9.41 -22.07
C ALA A 126 -23.32 9.93 -23.23
N ILE A 127 -24.29 9.14 -23.70
CA ILE A 127 -25.16 9.48 -24.84
C ILE A 127 -26.62 9.73 -24.45
N ILE A 128 -26.92 9.70 -23.15
CA ILE A 128 -28.29 9.86 -22.65
C ILE A 128 -28.86 11.27 -22.92
N GLN A 129 -28.03 12.30 -23.13
CA GLN A 129 -28.52 13.63 -23.57
C GLN A 129 -29.15 13.59 -24.96
N GLU A 130 -28.60 12.79 -25.88
CA GLU A 130 -29.16 12.65 -27.22
C GLU A 130 -30.50 11.92 -27.17
N TYR A 131 -30.63 10.91 -26.29
CA TYR A 131 -31.91 10.28 -26.00
C TYR A 131 -32.87 11.31 -25.38
N GLN A 132 -32.46 12.04 -24.35
CA GLN A 132 -33.29 13.08 -23.73
C GLN A 132 -33.84 14.08 -24.77
N LYS A 133 -33.04 14.51 -25.76
CA LYS A 133 -33.51 15.38 -26.86
C LYS A 133 -34.58 14.72 -27.72
N ILE A 134 -34.41 13.44 -28.05
CA ILE A 134 -35.39 12.67 -28.84
C ILE A 134 -36.70 12.54 -28.07
N PHE A 135 -36.66 12.07 -26.82
CA PHE A 135 -37.87 11.86 -26.00
C PHE A 135 -38.56 13.18 -25.62
N ALA A 136 -37.82 14.27 -25.47
CA ALA A 136 -38.39 15.60 -25.21
C ALA A 136 -39.29 16.11 -26.34
N THR A 137 -39.16 15.60 -27.58
CA THR A 137 -40.09 15.94 -28.68
C THR A 137 -41.52 15.45 -28.43
N PHE A 138 -41.70 14.51 -27.50
CA PHE A 138 -42.99 13.93 -27.09
C PHE A 138 -43.37 14.29 -25.65
N ASP A 139 -42.80 15.36 -25.08
CA ASP A 139 -42.96 15.77 -23.67
C ASP A 139 -42.53 14.70 -22.64
N VAL A 140 -41.79 13.66 -23.06
CA VAL A 140 -41.26 12.63 -22.15
C VAL A 140 -39.88 13.04 -21.65
N ASN A 141 -39.75 13.24 -20.34
CA ASN A 141 -38.45 13.43 -19.71
C ASN A 141 -37.80 12.05 -19.44
N TYR A 142 -36.99 11.59 -20.39
CA TYR A 142 -36.37 10.26 -20.35
C TYR A 142 -35.65 9.97 -19.03
N ILE A 143 -34.82 10.90 -18.53
CA ILE A 143 -34.09 10.71 -17.27
C ILE A 143 -35.05 10.59 -16.08
N LYS A 144 -36.06 11.45 -15.98
CA LYS A 144 -37.06 11.39 -14.89
C LYS A 144 -37.85 10.08 -14.93
N THR A 145 -38.29 9.66 -16.11
CA THR A 145 -39.03 8.40 -16.28
C THR A 145 -38.16 7.17 -15.96
N CYS A 146 -36.89 7.15 -16.37
CA CYS A 146 -36.02 5.99 -16.13
C CYS A 146 -35.50 5.89 -14.69
N PHE A 147 -35.29 7.01 -13.97
CA PHE A 147 -34.59 7.01 -12.68
C PHE A 147 -35.33 7.66 -11.51
N PHE A 148 -36.40 8.44 -11.73
CA PHE A 148 -37.13 9.13 -10.66
C PHE A 148 -38.62 8.74 -10.49
N GLU A 149 -39.26 8.11 -11.47
CA GLU A 149 -40.65 7.60 -11.37
C GLU A 149 -40.76 6.26 -10.58
N PRO A 150 -41.89 5.90 -9.94
CA PRO A 150 -41.96 4.65 -9.18
C PRO A 150 -41.72 3.39 -10.03
N ASN A 151 -41.11 2.34 -9.44
CA ASN A 151 -40.79 1.04 -10.08
C ASN A 151 -39.77 1.09 -11.23
N ASN A 152 -38.96 2.14 -11.30
CA ASN A 152 -38.01 2.37 -12.38
C ASN A 152 -36.63 1.70 -12.17
N ALA A 153 -35.64 2.05 -13.00
CA ALA A 153 -34.28 1.53 -12.90
C ALA A 153 -33.55 1.93 -11.60
N GLY A 154 -33.75 3.14 -11.10
CA GLY A 154 -33.17 3.61 -9.83
C GLY A 154 -33.66 2.80 -8.63
N ASP A 155 -34.95 2.48 -8.59
CA ASP A 155 -35.56 1.63 -7.57
C ASP A 155 -35.01 0.19 -7.65
N ARG A 156 -34.98 -0.39 -8.86
CA ARG A 156 -34.44 -1.74 -9.10
C ARG A 156 -32.97 -1.86 -8.70
N LEU A 157 -32.15 -0.88 -9.07
CA LEU A 157 -30.74 -0.81 -8.68
C LEU A 157 -30.58 -0.73 -7.17
N ALA A 158 -31.39 0.10 -6.50
CA ALA A 158 -31.35 0.23 -5.05
C ALA A 158 -31.69 -1.10 -4.35
N ASP A 159 -32.77 -1.76 -4.78
CA ASP A 159 -33.23 -3.00 -4.16
C ASP A 159 -32.25 -4.17 -4.40
N LEU A 160 -31.72 -4.30 -5.62
CA LEU A 160 -30.67 -5.30 -5.93
C LEU A 160 -29.38 -5.03 -5.14
N THR A 161 -28.94 -3.78 -5.07
CA THR A 161 -27.74 -3.41 -4.30
C THR A 161 -27.91 -3.77 -2.82
N ARG A 162 -29.06 -3.47 -2.22
CA ARG A 162 -29.34 -3.84 -0.82
C ARG A 162 -29.41 -5.34 -0.60
N CYS A 163 -29.97 -6.10 -1.55
CA CYS A 163 -29.99 -7.56 -1.50
C CYS A 163 -28.57 -8.12 -1.51
N ILE A 164 -27.72 -7.65 -2.44
CA ILE A 164 -26.30 -8.02 -2.52
C ILE A 164 -25.58 -7.73 -1.20
N LEU A 165 -25.74 -6.53 -0.67
CA LEU A 165 -25.04 -6.10 0.55
C LEU A 165 -25.50 -6.88 1.78
N THR A 166 -26.79 -7.23 1.88
CA THR A 166 -27.32 -8.08 2.96
C THR A 166 -26.71 -9.48 2.90
N ASN A 167 -26.75 -10.12 1.73
CA ASN A 167 -26.19 -11.45 1.52
C ASN A 167 -24.68 -11.49 1.80
N MET A 168 -23.95 -10.47 1.35
CA MET A 168 -22.52 -10.33 1.61
C MET A 168 -22.22 -10.10 3.07
N THR A 169 -23.01 -9.27 3.75
CA THR A 169 -22.86 -9.03 5.20
C THR A 169 -23.02 -10.34 5.99
N ASP A 170 -23.97 -11.19 5.61
CA ASP A 170 -24.19 -12.47 6.29
C ASP A 170 -23.12 -13.51 5.95
N TYR A 171 -22.63 -13.53 4.70
CA TYR A 171 -21.43 -14.27 4.33
C TYR A 171 -20.23 -13.84 5.19
N PHE A 172 -19.94 -12.54 5.26
CA PHE A 172 -18.83 -12.02 6.05
C PHE A 172 -18.96 -12.37 7.53
N LYS A 173 -20.16 -12.28 8.14
CA LYS A 173 -20.37 -12.71 9.53
C LYS A 173 -20.07 -14.20 9.74
N LYS A 174 -20.42 -15.06 8.78
CA LYS A 174 -20.21 -16.52 8.84
C LYS A 174 -18.74 -16.91 8.71
N TYR A 175 -18.00 -16.28 7.81
CA TYR A 175 -16.63 -16.70 7.45
C TYR A 175 -15.51 -15.81 8.04
N ALA A 176 -15.76 -14.52 8.33
CA ALA A 176 -14.73 -13.64 8.89
C ALA A 176 -14.47 -13.86 10.40
N LYS A 177 -15.52 -14.16 11.19
CA LYS A 177 -15.39 -14.37 12.64
C LYS A 177 -14.48 -15.56 13.04
N PRO A 178 -14.55 -16.73 12.39
CA PRO A 178 -13.65 -17.85 12.69
C PRO A 178 -12.20 -17.58 12.25
N MET A 179 -12.00 -16.93 11.10
CA MET A 179 -10.67 -16.62 10.56
C MET A 179 -9.88 -15.61 11.41
N MET A 180 -10.55 -14.69 12.11
CA MET A 180 -9.88 -13.73 13.02
C MET A 180 -9.21 -14.40 14.24
N LYS A 181 -9.63 -15.60 14.63
CA LYS A 181 -9.04 -16.34 15.77
C LYS A 181 -7.96 -17.34 15.35
N ALA A 182 -7.92 -17.72 14.09
CA ALA A 182 -6.92 -18.65 13.58
C ALA A 182 -5.65 -17.87 13.23
N THR A 183 -4.61 -18.06 14.02
CA THR A 183 -3.24 -17.58 13.78
C THR A 183 -2.60 -18.19 12.51
N SER A 184 -3.33 -19.02 11.76
CA SER A 184 -2.86 -19.79 10.60
C SER A 184 -3.18 -19.10 9.26
N SER A 185 -2.10 -18.64 8.63
CA SER A 185 -1.79 -18.01 7.33
C SER A 185 -2.65 -18.21 6.06
N ILE A 186 -3.93 -18.57 6.09
CA ILE A 186 -4.71 -18.67 4.84
C ILE A 186 -6.01 -17.89 4.93
N TYR A 187 -5.97 -16.64 4.46
CA TYR A 187 -7.17 -15.87 4.17
C TYR A 187 -7.89 -16.44 2.95
N ASP A 188 -9.22 -16.55 3.02
CA ASP A 188 -10.02 -17.04 1.90
C ASP A 188 -9.88 -16.05 0.73
N PRO A 189 -9.33 -16.46 -0.43
CA PRO A 189 -9.18 -15.58 -1.58
C PRO A 189 -10.53 -15.00 -2.05
N ASN A 190 -11.64 -15.70 -1.77
CA ASN A 190 -12.97 -15.19 -2.07
C ASN A 190 -13.33 -13.96 -1.22
N LEU A 191 -12.81 -13.85 0.01
CA LEU A 191 -13.03 -12.71 0.88
C LEU A 191 -12.43 -11.43 0.26
N ILE A 192 -11.16 -11.50 -0.11
CA ILE A 192 -10.41 -10.38 -0.69
C ILE A 192 -11.04 -9.96 -2.02
N GLN A 193 -11.34 -10.93 -2.89
CA GLN A 193 -11.99 -10.64 -4.18
C GLN A 193 -13.38 -10.05 -4.01
N SER A 194 -14.18 -10.56 -3.07
CA SER A 194 -15.52 -10.02 -2.81
C SER A 194 -15.47 -8.59 -2.29
N SER A 195 -14.55 -8.28 -1.37
CA SER A 195 -14.34 -6.92 -0.87
C SER A 195 -13.97 -5.97 -2.01
N SER A 196 -13.05 -6.35 -2.90
CA SER A 196 -12.65 -5.53 -4.05
C SER A 196 -13.81 -5.25 -5.01
N VAL A 197 -14.58 -6.27 -5.40
CA VAL A 197 -15.74 -6.13 -6.29
C VAL A 197 -16.81 -5.22 -5.68
N LEU A 198 -17.03 -5.29 -4.36
CA LEU A 198 -17.99 -4.45 -3.65
C LEU A 198 -17.56 -2.98 -3.61
N LEU A 199 -16.27 -2.70 -3.43
CA LEU A 199 -15.76 -1.33 -3.44
C LEU A 199 -15.82 -0.74 -4.86
N GLU A 200 -15.52 -1.54 -5.89
CA GLU A 200 -15.77 -1.12 -7.28
C GLU A 200 -17.24 -0.77 -7.49
N LEU A 201 -18.17 -1.61 -7.03
CA LEU A 201 -19.60 -1.35 -7.14
C LEU A 201 -19.98 -0.03 -6.48
N TYR A 202 -19.47 0.25 -5.29
CA TYR A 202 -19.67 1.53 -4.62
C TYR A 202 -19.19 2.72 -5.48
N SER A 203 -17.96 2.65 -6.01
CA SER A 203 -17.40 3.73 -6.83
C SER A 203 -18.20 3.97 -8.12
N TYR A 204 -18.70 2.91 -8.77
CA TYR A 204 -19.55 3.06 -9.95
C TYR A 204 -20.95 3.59 -9.62
N LEU A 205 -21.53 3.23 -8.46
CA LEU A 205 -22.78 3.83 -7.99
C LEU A 205 -22.62 5.32 -7.65
N ALA A 206 -21.51 5.69 -6.99
CA ALA A 206 -21.16 7.07 -6.72
C ALA A 206 -21.06 7.88 -8.02
N LYS A 207 -20.34 7.34 -9.01
CA LYS A 207 -20.21 7.95 -10.34
C LYS A 207 -21.54 8.05 -11.08
N LEU A 208 -22.41 7.04 -10.98
CA LEU A 208 -23.74 7.09 -11.59
C LEU A 208 -24.58 8.25 -11.00
N ILE A 209 -24.55 8.42 -9.68
CA ILE A 209 -25.28 9.49 -9.00
C ILE A 209 -24.73 10.86 -9.37
N GLU A 210 -23.41 11.01 -9.43
CA GLU A 210 -22.76 12.25 -9.88
C GLU A 210 -23.18 12.59 -11.32
N LEU A 211 -23.21 11.61 -12.22
CA LEU A 211 -23.69 11.80 -13.58
C LEU A 211 -25.17 12.19 -13.62
N LEU A 212 -26.04 11.53 -12.84
CA LEU A 212 -27.46 11.89 -12.77
C LEU A 212 -27.67 13.31 -12.24
N GLN A 213 -26.88 13.73 -11.25
CA GLN A 213 -26.92 15.07 -10.69
C GLN A 213 -26.49 16.14 -11.71
N ASN A 214 -25.44 15.87 -12.48
CA ASN A 214 -24.94 16.81 -13.50
C ASN A 214 -25.87 16.96 -14.72
N MET A 215 -26.80 16.02 -14.91
CA MET A 215 -27.66 15.94 -16.10
C MET A 215 -29.04 16.56 -15.89
N LEU A 216 -29.37 16.91 -14.65
CA LEU A 216 -30.56 17.66 -14.29
C LEU A 216 -30.17 19.08 -13.90
N GLU A 217 -31.02 20.06 -14.21
CA GLU A 217 -30.84 21.41 -13.68
C GLU A 217 -30.86 21.39 -12.13
N ALA A 218 -30.11 22.27 -11.48
CA ALA A 218 -29.95 22.26 -10.02
C ALA A 218 -31.29 22.29 -9.26
N ARG A 219 -32.29 23.02 -9.78
CA ARG A 219 -33.64 23.11 -9.23
C ARG A 219 -34.44 21.81 -9.41
N ASP A 220 -34.25 21.13 -10.53
CA ASP A 220 -34.87 19.84 -10.84
C ASP A 220 -34.27 18.71 -10.01
N TRP A 221 -32.97 18.76 -9.72
CA TRP A 221 -32.33 17.85 -8.78
C TRP A 221 -32.90 18.02 -7.37
N GLN A 222 -32.93 19.25 -6.82
CA GLN A 222 -33.45 19.51 -5.47
C GLN A 222 -34.89 19.01 -5.26
N THR A 223 -35.72 19.07 -6.30
CA THR A 223 -37.14 18.67 -6.24
C THR A 223 -37.40 17.19 -6.54
N ASN A 224 -36.43 16.44 -7.07
CA ASN A 224 -36.60 15.02 -7.40
C ASN A 224 -35.60 14.09 -6.69
N ALA A 225 -34.54 14.63 -6.10
CA ALA A 225 -33.52 13.90 -5.35
C ALA A 225 -34.11 12.94 -4.31
N TYR A 226 -35.13 13.39 -3.55
CA TYR A 226 -35.77 12.54 -2.53
C TYR A 226 -36.52 11.33 -3.11
N LYS A 227 -36.86 11.33 -4.40
CA LYS A 227 -37.51 10.20 -5.09
C LYS A 227 -36.49 9.14 -5.51
N LEU A 228 -35.22 9.50 -5.63
CA LEU A 228 -34.17 8.57 -6.02
C LEU A 228 -33.73 7.75 -4.80
N LYS A 229 -34.18 6.50 -4.70
CA LYS A 229 -33.77 5.62 -3.59
C LYS A 229 -32.24 5.46 -3.48
N LEU A 230 -31.53 5.54 -4.61
CA LEU A 230 -30.06 5.44 -4.68
C LEU A 230 -29.31 6.55 -3.94
N ILE A 231 -29.93 7.69 -3.61
CA ILE A 231 -29.21 8.83 -3.02
C ILE A 231 -28.53 8.50 -1.69
N ASN A 232 -29.09 7.55 -0.94
CA ASN A 232 -28.58 7.09 0.35
C ASN A 232 -27.70 5.82 0.24
N TYR A 233 -27.15 5.52 -0.94
CA TYR A 233 -26.35 4.32 -1.17
C TYR A 233 -25.21 4.15 -0.16
N GLN A 234 -24.59 5.25 0.25
CA GLN A 234 -23.46 5.27 1.19
C GLN A 234 -23.81 4.52 2.50
N ASN A 235 -25.01 4.75 3.03
CA ASN A 235 -25.46 4.15 4.28
C ASN A 235 -25.59 2.62 4.18
N TRP A 236 -25.90 2.09 3.00
CA TRP A 236 -26.06 0.63 2.80
C TRP A 236 -24.72 -0.09 2.83
N PHE A 237 -23.64 0.59 2.41
CA PHE A 237 -22.30 0.01 2.40
C PHE A 237 -21.62 0.04 3.77
N SER A 238 -22.12 0.79 4.76
CA SER A 238 -21.49 0.92 6.08
C SER A 238 -21.12 -0.42 6.76
N PRO A 239 -22.00 -1.45 6.82
CA PRO A 239 -21.63 -2.76 7.36
C PRO A 239 -20.58 -3.47 6.51
N THR A 240 -20.70 -3.35 5.19
CA THR A 240 -19.85 -4.04 4.21
C THR A 240 -18.43 -3.47 4.19
N ILE A 241 -18.26 -2.16 4.37
CA ILE A 241 -16.95 -1.50 4.36
C ILE A 241 -16.12 -1.89 5.57
N LYS A 242 -16.76 -2.08 6.73
CA LYS A 242 -16.07 -2.60 7.92
C LYS A 242 -15.44 -3.97 7.63
N PHE A 243 -16.10 -4.82 6.85
CA PHE A 243 -15.53 -6.08 6.39
C PHE A 243 -14.51 -5.92 5.26
N ALA A 244 -14.73 -4.99 4.34
CA ALA A 244 -13.77 -4.69 3.28
C ALA A 244 -12.41 -4.24 3.85
N LEU A 245 -12.44 -3.44 4.94
CA LEU A 245 -11.24 -3.08 5.69
C LEU A 245 -10.49 -4.30 6.24
N GLU A 246 -11.21 -5.29 6.76
CA GLU A 246 -10.58 -6.56 7.17
C GLU A 246 -9.99 -7.31 5.98
N GLY A 247 -10.61 -7.23 4.81
CA GLY A 247 -10.06 -7.74 3.55
C GLY A 247 -8.74 -7.07 3.16
N PHE A 248 -8.61 -5.75 3.34
CA PHE A 248 -7.34 -5.05 3.13
C PHE A 248 -6.27 -5.47 4.13
N VAL A 249 -6.61 -5.54 5.42
CA VAL A 249 -5.70 -6.01 6.49
C VAL A 249 -5.21 -7.43 6.19
N ALA A 250 -6.11 -8.32 5.78
CA ALA A 250 -5.82 -9.67 5.35
C ALA A 250 -4.86 -9.71 4.15
N HIS A 251 -5.13 -8.88 3.13
CA HIS A 251 -4.33 -8.84 1.93
C HIS A 251 -2.91 -8.34 2.22
N ILE A 252 -2.75 -7.30 3.05
CA ILE A 252 -1.43 -6.81 3.49
C ILE A 252 -0.63 -7.92 4.18
N ARG A 253 -1.26 -8.68 5.09
CA ARG A 253 -0.63 -9.83 5.75
C ARG A 253 -0.17 -10.88 4.74
N GLN A 254 -1.04 -11.26 3.82
CA GLN A 254 -0.75 -12.26 2.80
C GLN A 254 0.37 -11.82 1.84
N VAL A 255 0.44 -10.54 1.49
CA VAL A 255 1.51 -9.97 0.65
C VAL A 255 2.86 -10.11 1.36
N MET A 256 2.91 -9.72 2.64
CA MET A 256 4.14 -9.78 3.43
C MET A 256 4.57 -11.22 3.73
N GLU A 257 3.63 -12.14 3.99
CA GLU A 257 3.91 -13.56 4.19
C GLU A 257 4.44 -14.21 2.89
N ARG A 258 3.82 -13.95 1.74
CA ARG A 258 4.31 -14.47 0.45
C ARG A 258 5.72 -13.99 0.11
N ALA A 259 6.02 -12.73 0.38
CA ALA A 259 7.37 -12.20 0.15
C ALA A 259 8.43 -12.88 1.03
N LEU A 260 8.07 -13.31 2.24
CA LEU A 260 8.96 -14.11 3.09
C LEU A 260 9.16 -15.53 2.55
N GLU A 261 8.13 -16.14 1.97
CA GLU A 261 8.21 -17.47 1.34
C GLU A 261 9.09 -17.43 0.08
N GLU A 262 8.85 -16.48 -0.81
CA GLU A 262 9.55 -16.32 -2.10
C GLU A 262 11.03 -15.91 -1.94
N ASN A 263 11.37 -15.16 -0.88
CA ASN A 263 12.75 -14.83 -0.50
C ASN A 263 13.64 -16.06 -0.29
N ASN A 264 13.07 -17.27 -0.16
CA ASN A 264 13.82 -18.49 0.05
C ASN A 264 14.43 -19.09 -1.23
N GLU A 265 13.93 -18.73 -2.41
CA GLU A 265 14.16 -19.53 -3.64
C GLU A 265 14.97 -18.84 -4.73
N ILE A 266 15.05 -17.50 -4.73
CA ILE A 266 15.52 -16.76 -5.93
C ILE A 266 16.64 -15.77 -5.54
N PHE A 267 17.87 -16.26 -5.47
CA PHE A 267 19.05 -15.39 -5.55
C PHE A 267 19.81 -15.77 -6.81
N ASN A 268 19.53 -15.07 -7.91
CA ASN A 268 20.36 -15.17 -9.11
C ASN A 268 21.71 -14.49 -8.83
N ASP A 269 22.80 -15.10 -9.31
CA ASP A 269 24.19 -14.68 -9.06
C ASP A 269 24.59 -13.35 -9.74
N GLU A 270 23.65 -12.52 -10.21
CA GLU A 270 23.96 -11.26 -10.88
C GLU A 270 24.51 -10.20 -9.90
N ASP A 271 25.74 -9.75 -10.11
CA ASP A 271 26.54 -8.92 -9.19
C ASP A 271 25.94 -7.56 -8.78
N ASN A 272 24.80 -7.15 -9.35
CA ASN A 272 24.22 -5.81 -9.16
C ASN A 272 22.90 -5.76 -8.36
N ILE A 273 22.43 -6.90 -7.83
CA ILE A 273 21.16 -6.96 -7.09
C ILE A 273 21.38 -6.57 -5.61
N ARG A 274 20.84 -5.42 -5.18
CA ARG A 274 20.92 -4.91 -3.80
C ARG A 274 19.74 -5.30 -2.90
N TYR A 275 18.56 -5.52 -3.49
CA TYR A 275 17.33 -5.90 -2.80
C TYR A 275 16.68 -7.07 -3.54
N SER A 276 16.01 -7.95 -2.80
CA SER A 276 15.21 -9.01 -3.41
C SER A 276 14.02 -8.45 -4.20
N ASP A 277 13.60 -9.17 -5.24
CA ASP A 277 12.44 -8.74 -6.03
C ASP A 277 11.13 -8.94 -5.26
N SER A 278 11.08 -9.92 -4.36
CA SER A 278 9.99 -10.16 -3.41
C SER A 278 9.82 -9.01 -2.42
N SER A 279 10.89 -8.43 -1.86
CA SER A 279 10.76 -7.25 -0.98
C SER A 279 10.23 -6.03 -1.73
N LYS A 280 10.73 -5.76 -2.95
CA LYS A 280 10.22 -4.69 -3.82
C LYS A 280 8.74 -4.89 -4.17
N ALA A 281 8.37 -6.11 -4.56
CA ALA A 281 7.00 -6.45 -4.92
C ALA A 281 6.05 -6.28 -3.73
N ALA A 282 6.46 -6.70 -2.52
CA ALA A 282 5.68 -6.52 -1.30
C ALA A 282 5.43 -5.04 -0.99
N ILE A 283 6.49 -4.22 -1.04
CA ILE A 283 6.37 -2.77 -0.81
C ILE A 283 5.41 -2.16 -1.84
N ALA A 284 5.59 -2.44 -3.13
CA ALA A 284 4.74 -1.91 -4.19
C ALA A 284 3.27 -2.30 -4.01
N GLN A 285 3.00 -3.56 -3.63
CA GLN A 285 1.64 -4.03 -3.38
C GLN A 285 1.03 -3.39 -2.13
N CYS A 286 1.77 -3.26 -1.02
CA CYS A 286 1.29 -2.58 0.18
C CYS A 286 0.95 -1.10 -0.09
N ILE A 287 1.82 -0.39 -0.81
CA ILE A 287 1.57 1.01 -1.22
C ILE A 287 0.32 1.09 -2.09
N ARG A 288 0.17 0.19 -3.06
CA ARG A 288 -1.01 0.12 -3.93
C ARG A 288 -2.29 -0.10 -3.10
N LEU A 289 -2.27 -1.00 -2.12
CA LEU A 289 -3.42 -1.26 -1.25
C LEU A 289 -3.81 -0.04 -0.41
N CYS A 290 -2.83 0.70 0.12
CA CYS A 290 -3.10 1.98 0.80
C CYS A 290 -3.74 3.01 -0.15
N ASN A 291 -3.21 3.13 -1.36
CA ASN A 291 -3.77 4.05 -2.36
C ASN A 291 -5.18 3.64 -2.81
N GLU A 292 -5.45 2.35 -2.99
CA GLU A 292 -6.79 1.84 -3.30
C GLU A 292 -7.79 2.18 -2.19
N TRP A 293 -7.37 2.07 -0.93
CA TRP A 293 -8.19 2.49 0.22
C TRP A 293 -8.49 3.99 0.20
N GLU A 294 -7.50 4.84 -0.11
CA GLU A 294 -7.73 6.29 -0.17
C GLU A 294 -8.59 6.70 -1.39
N LEU A 295 -8.42 6.04 -2.54
CA LEU A 295 -9.24 6.25 -3.74
C LEU A 295 -10.72 5.92 -3.51
N PHE A 296 -11.01 5.03 -2.57
CA PHE A 296 -12.39 4.70 -2.18
C PHE A 296 -13.14 5.92 -1.59
N ASN A 297 -12.42 6.85 -0.93
CA ASN A 297 -12.91 8.13 -0.41
C ASN A 297 -14.29 8.05 0.29
N TYR A 298 -14.44 7.11 1.22
CA TYR A 298 -15.70 6.93 1.94
C TYR A 298 -16.07 8.15 2.80
N PRO A 299 -17.32 8.63 2.80
CA PRO A 299 -17.74 9.84 3.50
C PRO A 299 -17.69 9.73 5.04
N ASP A 300 -17.90 8.54 5.60
CA ASP A 300 -17.95 8.36 7.05
C ASP A 300 -16.55 8.48 7.65
N ILE A 301 -16.37 9.53 8.46
CA ILE A 301 -15.08 9.86 9.05
C ILE A 301 -14.67 8.86 10.13
N ASP A 302 -15.60 8.23 10.84
CA ASP A 302 -15.31 7.24 11.88
C ASP A 302 -14.71 5.98 11.27
N ILE A 303 -15.24 5.56 10.11
CA ILE A 303 -14.72 4.40 9.38
C ILE A 303 -13.34 4.72 8.81
N ARG A 304 -13.12 5.92 8.26
CA ARG A 304 -11.79 6.34 7.79
C ARG A 304 -10.77 6.42 8.93
N TYR A 305 -11.16 6.96 10.08
CA TYR A 305 -10.33 6.98 11.28
C TYR A 305 -9.99 5.58 11.79
N THR A 306 -10.97 4.67 11.79
CA THR A 306 -10.76 3.26 12.17
C THR A 306 -9.78 2.57 11.21
N ALA A 307 -9.92 2.82 9.91
CA ALA A 307 -9.03 2.27 8.90
C ALA A 307 -7.61 2.79 9.00
N LEU A 308 -7.45 4.10 9.22
CA LEU A 308 -6.17 4.73 9.49
C LEU A 308 -5.40 4.00 10.60
N ILE A 309 -6.05 3.72 11.74
CA ILE A 309 -5.44 3.01 12.86
C ILE A 309 -5.12 1.55 12.49
N LYS A 310 -6.10 0.82 11.95
CA LYS A 310 -5.95 -0.62 11.65
C LYS A 310 -4.90 -0.91 10.59
N LEU A 311 -4.87 -0.15 9.50
CA LEU A 311 -3.90 -0.32 8.42
C LEU A 311 -2.49 0.02 8.90
N THR A 312 -2.32 1.14 9.61
CA THR A 312 -1.02 1.54 10.17
C THR A 312 -0.49 0.48 11.13
N ASN A 313 -1.32 0.00 12.07
CA ASN A 313 -0.93 -1.04 13.02
C ASN A 313 -0.54 -2.34 12.29
N THR A 314 -1.36 -2.78 11.34
CA THR A 314 -1.11 -4.02 10.58
C THR A 314 0.20 -3.94 9.81
N ILE A 315 0.46 -2.84 9.09
CA ILE A 315 1.69 -2.69 8.31
C ILE A 315 2.91 -2.68 9.24
N CYS A 316 2.85 -1.98 10.37
CA CYS A 316 3.95 -1.96 11.34
C CYS A 316 4.23 -3.36 11.92
N GLU A 317 3.19 -4.09 12.32
CA GLU A 317 3.31 -5.47 12.79
C GLU A 317 3.91 -6.41 11.73
N GLN A 318 3.49 -6.28 10.46
CA GLN A 318 4.02 -7.12 9.39
C GLN A 318 5.46 -6.77 9.03
N CYS A 319 5.86 -5.49 9.07
CA CYS A 319 7.25 -5.08 8.89
C CYS A 319 8.16 -5.63 9.99
N GLN A 320 7.73 -5.56 11.26
CA GLN A 320 8.45 -6.18 12.38
C GLN A 320 8.56 -7.69 12.20
N ARG A 321 7.45 -8.35 11.85
CA ARG A 321 7.43 -9.81 11.60
C ARG A 321 8.37 -10.19 10.46
N TYR A 322 8.40 -9.40 9.38
CA TYR A 322 9.31 -9.61 8.26
C TYR A 322 10.77 -9.56 8.71
N ALA A 323 11.14 -8.56 9.51
CA ALA A 323 12.50 -8.43 10.03
C ALA A 323 12.88 -9.62 10.92
N ARG A 324 12.02 -10.00 11.88
CA ARG A 324 12.26 -11.14 12.78
C ARG A 324 12.38 -12.46 12.01
N HIS A 325 11.53 -12.69 11.01
CA HIS A 325 11.57 -13.91 10.22
C HIS A 325 12.81 -13.97 9.32
N THR A 326 13.21 -12.83 8.74
CA THR A 326 14.45 -12.71 7.98
C THR A 326 15.68 -13.04 8.85
N ALA A 327 15.73 -12.51 10.08
CA ALA A 327 16.78 -12.84 11.05
C ALA A 327 16.80 -14.35 11.38
N TYR A 328 15.63 -14.95 11.56
CA TYR A 328 15.50 -16.39 11.78
C TYR A 328 16.03 -17.20 10.59
N ILE A 329 15.64 -16.86 9.35
CA ILE A 329 16.12 -17.54 8.13
C ILE A 329 17.65 -17.45 8.01
N LEU A 330 18.24 -16.28 8.26
CA LEU A 330 19.69 -16.11 8.25
C LEU A 330 20.38 -17.08 9.23
N SER A 331 19.81 -17.24 10.43
CA SER A 331 20.30 -18.14 11.48
C SER A 331 20.15 -19.62 11.15
N GLU A 332 18.98 -20.03 10.67
CA GLU A 332 18.66 -21.43 10.40
C GLU A 332 19.44 -21.96 9.19
N LYS A 333 19.48 -21.17 8.10
CA LYS A 333 20.12 -21.56 6.84
C LYS A 333 21.62 -21.25 6.77
N LYS A 334 22.20 -20.72 7.85
CA LYS A 334 23.62 -20.32 7.95
C LYS A 334 24.08 -19.40 6.80
N TYR A 335 23.19 -18.54 6.32
CA TYR A 335 23.47 -17.63 5.20
C TYR A 335 24.43 -16.49 5.57
N PHE A 336 25.02 -16.46 6.75
CA PHE A 336 26.04 -15.48 7.11
C PHE A 336 27.34 -15.65 6.30
N ILE A 337 27.73 -16.90 6.02
CA ILE A 337 29.05 -17.23 5.46
C ILE A 337 28.88 -17.96 4.12
N ASP A 338 29.75 -17.65 3.15
CA ASP A 338 29.92 -18.50 1.96
C ASP A 338 30.71 -19.76 2.30
N LEU A 339 30.00 -20.88 2.47
CA LEU A 339 30.56 -22.17 2.86
C LEU A 339 31.52 -22.78 1.80
N ASN A 340 31.57 -22.23 0.59
CA ASN A 340 32.46 -22.72 -0.47
C ASN A 340 33.93 -22.31 -0.26
N ARG A 341 34.23 -21.42 0.69
CA ARG A 341 35.60 -21.00 1.05
C ARG A 341 35.98 -21.58 2.41
N ILE A 342 36.82 -22.63 2.39
CA ILE A 342 37.18 -23.44 3.57
C ILE A 342 38.17 -22.72 4.51
N HIS A 343 38.80 -21.61 4.07
CA HIS A 343 39.93 -20.99 4.79
C HIS A 343 39.80 -19.49 5.08
N SER A 344 38.69 -18.84 4.74
CA SER A 344 38.44 -17.44 5.11
C SER A 344 36.98 -17.21 5.47
N PHE A 345 36.73 -16.41 6.52
CA PHE A 345 35.39 -15.95 6.84
C PHE A 345 34.94 -14.96 5.76
N TYR A 346 33.83 -15.26 5.10
CA TYR A 346 33.39 -14.53 3.92
C TYR A 346 31.89 -14.24 4.00
N ALA A 347 31.53 -12.96 4.08
CA ALA A 347 30.13 -12.54 4.13
C ALA A 347 29.38 -12.98 2.87
N SER A 348 28.29 -13.73 3.03
CA SER A 348 27.52 -14.16 1.87
C SER A 348 26.75 -13.00 1.24
N LYS A 349 26.56 -13.05 -0.08
CA LYS A 349 25.72 -12.08 -0.80
C LYS A 349 24.27 -12.09 -0.31
N LYS A 350 23.77 -13.27 0.07
CA LYS A 350 22.42 -13.46 0.61
C LYS A 350 22.24 -12.72 1.93
N PHE A 351 23.25 -12.74 2.80
CA PHE A 351 23.25 -11.95 4.02
C PHE A 351 23.08 -10.46 3.73
N CYS A 352 23.87 -9.94 2.78
CA CYS A 352 23.84 -8.52 2.42
C CYS A 352 22.46 -8.09 1.88
N ILE A 353 21.90 -8.87 0.94
CA ILE A 353 20.58 -8.57 0.34
C ILE A 353 19.47 -8.61 1.40
N LEU A 354 19.47 -9.61 2.29
CA LEU A 354 18.43 -9.74 3.31
C LEU A 354 18.48 -8.62 4.36
N VAL A 355 19.67 -8.16 4.74
CA VAL A 355 19.83 -6.98 5.60
C VAL A 355 19.33 -5.71 4.90
N ASN A 356 19.66 -5.55 3.62
CA ASN A 356 19.17 -4.43 2.81
C ASN A 356 17.66 -4.44 2.66
N ASP A 357 17.03 -5.61 2.51
CA ASP A 357 15.58 -5.72 2.41
C ASP A 357 14.88 -5.20 3.66
N ILE A 358 15.40 -5.53 4.86
CA ILE A 358 14.88 -5.00 6.12
C ILE A 358 15.00 -3.47 6.14
N GLU A 359 16.16 -2.93 5.74
CA GLU A 359 16.37 -1.49 5.68
C GLU A 359 15.43 -0.82 4.66
N TYR A 360 15.27 -1.43 3.49
CA TYR A 360 14.48 -0.90 2.40
C TYR A 360 12.99 -0.83 2.74
N ILE A 361 12.45 -1.88 3.36
CA ILE A 361 11.06 -1.88 3.88
C ILE A 361 10.90 -0.82 4.96
N LYS A 362 11.86 -0.71 5.89
CA LYS A 362 11.83 0.29 6.97
C LYS A 362 11.82 1.72 6.43
N GLN A 363 12.67 2.01 5.44
CA GLN A 363 12.80 3.37 4.90
C GLN A 363 11.65 3.71 3.96
N THR A 364 11.25 2.79 3.08
CA THR A 364 10.27 3.09 2.03
C THR A 364 8.84 2.97 2.54
N LEU A 365 8.48 1.85 3.14
CA LEU A 365 7.09 1.57 3.52
C LEU A 365 6.70 2.33 4.79
N LEU A 366 7.48 2.22 5.88
CA LEU A 366 7.11 2.85 7.15
C LEU A 366 7.19 4.38 7.11
N SER A 367 8.13 4.97 6.36
CA SER A 367 8.23 6.43 6.25
C SER A 367 7.16 7.06 5.36
N SER A 368 6.56 6.29 4.44
CA SER A 368 5.53 6.80 3.53
C SER A 368 4.11 6.73 4.12
N LEU A 369 3.88 5.94 5.17
CA LEU A 369 2.55 5.75 5.78
C LEU A 369 1.79 7.05 6.13
N PRO A 370 2.42 8.07 6.76
CA PRO A 370 1.71 9.30 7.10
C PRO A 370 1.09 10.00 5.89
N ASN A 371 1.81 9.96 4.76
CA ASN A 371 1.38 10.55 3.51
C ASN A 371 0.37 9.64 2.78
N LEU A 372 0.63 8.33 2.72
CA LEU A 372 -0.20 7.37 2.00
C LEU A 372 -1.62 7.25 2.57
N LEU A 373 -1.79 7.40 3.89
CA LEU A 373 -3.09 7.31 4.57
C LEU A 373 -3.62 8.68 5.03
N HIS A 374 -2.99 9.77 4.56
CA HIS A 374 -3.38 11.15 4.83
C HIS A 374 -3.70 11.45 6.32
N PHE A 375 -2.76 11.11 7.22
CA PHE A 375 -2.96 11.19 8.68
C PHE A 375 -3.59 12.53 9.11
N SER A 376 -2.97 13.64 8.72
CA SER A 376 -3.43 14.99 9.08
C SER A 376 -4.84 15.28 8.57
N SER A 377 -5.15 14.91 7.32
CA SER A 377 -6.47 15.19 6.72
C SER A 377 -7.60 14.45 7.43
N VAL A 378 -7.38 13.19 7.81
CA VAL A 378 -8.38 12.39 8.52
C VAL A 378 -8.59 12.91 9.94
N ILE A 379 -7.51 13.22 10.65
CA ILE A 379 -7.57 13.72 12.02
C ILE A 379 -8.17 15.13 12.09
N ASP A 380 -7.81 16.03 11.17
CA ASP A 380 -8.41 17.37 11.10
C ASP A 380 -9.93 17.31 10.87
N LYS A 381 -10.40 16.35 10.07
CA LYS A 381 -11.83 16.10 9.87
C LYS A 381 -12.50 15.53 11.13
N MET A 382 -11.83 14.65 11.88
CA MET A 382 -12.33 14.16 13.18
C MET A 382 -12.47 15.28 14.21
N ILE A 383 -11.45 16.15 14.33
CA ILE A 383 -11.47 17.31 15.23
C ILE A 383 -12.64 18.24 14.89
N LYS A 384 -12.87 18.49 13.59
CA LYS A 384 -14.01 19.31 13.13
C LYS A 384 -15.36 18.65 13.41
N ASN A 385 -15.47 17.34 13.27
CA ASN A 385 -16.74 16.62 13.43
C ASN A 385 -17.17 16.47 14.91
N TYR A 386 -16.20 16.27 15.81
CA TYR A 386 -16.44 16.04 17.24
C TYR A 386 -16.08 17.23 18.14
N GLU A 387 -15.55 18.31 17.56
CA GLU A 387 -15.07 19.51 18.27
C GLU A 387 -14.06 19.22 19.39
N SER A 388 -13.40 18.06 19.36
CA SER A 388 -12.40 17.66 20.34
C SER A 388 -10.99 17.72 19.76
N LYS A 389 -10.09 18.43 20.46
CA LYS A 389 -8.67 18.47 20.11
C LYS A 389 -7.91 17.22 20.55
N ASP A 390 -8.52 16.33 21.33
CA ASP A 390 -7.86 15.12 21.85
C ASP A 390 -7.42 14.19 20.72
N PHE A 391 -8.11 14.22 19.57
CA PHE A 391 -7.73 13.47 18.37
C PHE A 391 -6.35 13.86 17.81
N GLN A 392 -5.79 15.02 18.15
CA GLN A 392 -4.41 15.36 17.77
C GLN A 392 -3.39 14.40 18.40
N GLN A 393 -3.67 13.86 19.58
CA GLN A 393 -2.81 12.86 20.23
C GLN A 393 -2.74 11.57 19.42
N THR A 394 -3.73 11.28 18.57
CA THR A 394 -3.71 10.11 17.70
C THR A 394 -2.57 10.19 16.67
N ILE A 395 -2.27 11.37 16.11
CA ILE A 395 -1.13 11.53 15.18
C ILE A 395 0.16 11.14 15.89
N VAL A 396 0.39 11.73 17.06
CA VAL A 396 1.57 11.43 17.88
C VAL A 396 1.65 9.94 18.22
N THR A 397 0.51 9.31 18.51
CA THR A 397 0.45 7.88 18.81
C THR A 397 0.80 7.02 17.59
N LEU A 398 0.30 7.36 16.40
CA LEU A 398 0.60 6.64 15.16
C LEU A 398 2.07 6.83 14.72
N GLU A 399 2.61 8.05 14.86
CA GLU A 399 4.03 8.33 14.62
C GLU A 399 4.93 7.57 15.59
N ARG A 400 4.53 7.49 16.87
CA ARG A 400 5.23 6.68 17.87
C ARG A 400 5.19 5.19 17.52
N LEU A 401 4.06 4.70 17.00
CA LEU A 401 3.92 3.31 16.56
C LEU A 401 4.85 3.01 15.38
N ILE A 402 4.91 3.89 14.38
CA ILE A 402 5.88 3.82 13.27
C ILE A 402 7.32 3.84 13.79
N THR A 403 7.63 4.76 14.71
CA THR A 403 8.97 4.90 15.30
C THR A 403 9.37 3.64 16.08
N THR A 404 8.43 3.05 16.82
CA THR A 404 8.65 1.81 17.57
C THR A 404 8.95 0.65 16.62
N ALA A 405 8.18 0.52 15.53
CA ALA A 405 8.45 -0.49 14.51
C ALA A 405 9.82 -0.30 13.85
N LYS A 406 10.19 0.94 13.49
CA LYS A 406 11.52 1.25 12.94
C LYS A 406 12.65 0.88 13.91
N ASN A 407 12.48 1.20 15.20
CA ASN A 407 13.47 0.89 16.23
C ASN A 407 13.62 -0.62 16.43
N GLU A 408 12.52 -1.37 16.40
CA GLU A 408 12.56 -2.81 16.53
C GLU A 408 13.23 -3.48 15.31
N MET A 409 12.97 -2.99 14.10
CA MET A 409 13.67 -3.45 12.90
C MET A 409 15.17 -3.12 12.99
N ASN A 410 15.56 -1.95 13.50
CA ASN A 410 16.96 -1.62 13.77
C ASN A 410 17.59 -2.58 14.79
N ASN A 411 16.90 -2.87 15.89
CA ASN A 411 17.38 -3.82 16.89
C ASN A 411 17.56 -5.22 16.29
N THR A 412 16.65 -5.63 15.42
CA THR A 412 16.76 -6.91 14.71
C THR A 412 17.99 -6.94 13.79
N ILE A 413 18.28 -5.85 13.08
CA ILE A 413 19.50 -5.73 12.28
C ILE A 413 20.76 -5.80 13.17
N ASN A 414 20.75 -5.13 14.33
CA ASN A 414 21.88 -5.20 15.27
C ASN A 414 22.11 -6.63 15.78
N LEU A 415 21.04 -7.37 16.12
CA LEU A 415 21.13 -8.78 16.51
C LEU A 415 21.69 -9.66 15.38
N ILE A 416 21.32 -9.37 14.13
CA ILE A 416 21.88 -10.03 12.95
C ILE A 416 23.40 -9.77 12.85
N PHE A 417 23.84 -8.53 13.11
CA PHE A 417 25.26 -8.16 13.09
C PHE A 417 26.05 -8.74 14.26
N GLU A 418 25.50 -8.75 15.46
CA GLU A 418 26.09 -9.44 16.61
C GLU A 418 26.32 -10.91 16.29
N ARG A 419 25.31 -11.58 15.71
CA ARG A 419 25.44 -12.99 15.31
C ARG A 419 26.48 -13.19 14.19
N PHE A 420 26.56 -12.26 13.24
CA PHE A 420 27.58 -12.28 12.20
C PHE A 420 29.00 -12.14 12.79
N ILE A 421 29.17 -11.27 13.78
CA ILE A 421 30.44 -11.07 14.50
C ILE A 421 30.81 -12.29 15.34
N GLU A 422 29.86 -12.92 16.03
CA GLU A 422 30.09 -14.18 16.77
C GLU A 422 30.61 -15.30 15.86
N LEU A 423 30.19 -15.34 14.60
CA LEU A 423 30.69 -16.31 13.63
C LEU A 423 32.08 -15.94 13.09
N PHE A 424 32.43 -14.65 13.14
CA PHE A 424 33.75 -14.14 12.79
C PHE A 424 34.78 -14.32 13.92
N ASP A 425 34.29 -14.62 15.12
CA ASP A 425 35.01 -14.62 16.39
C ASP A 425 36.29 -15.46 16.40
N GLU A 426 36.20 -16.73 16.00
CA GLU A 426 37.35 -17.65 16.00
C GLU A 426 38.45 -17.21 15.01
N CYS A 427 38.04 -16.63 13.86
CA CYS A 427 38.99 -16.12 12.86
C CYS A 427 39.72 -14.87 13.37
N LEU A 428 39.01 -13.96 14.04
CA LEU A 428 39.61 -12.78 14.68
C LEU A 428 40.61 -13.17 15.76
N LYS A 429 40.24 -14.09 16.64
CA LYS A 429 41.10 -14.58 17.73
C LYS A 429 42.42 -15.15 17.20
N ASP A 430 42.36 -16.02 16.19
CA ASP A 430 43.55 -16.61 15.57
C ASP A 430 44.47 -15.55 14.95
N LYS A 431 43.89 -14.58 14.23
CA LYS A 431 44.65 -13.50 13.57
C LYS A 431 45.30 -12.54 14.58
N ILE A 432 44.58 -12.15 15.63
CA ILE A 432 45.10 -11.24 16.68
C ILE A 432 46.16 -11.95 17.53
N SER A 433 45.99 -13.25 17.83
CA SER A 433 47.01 -14.04 18.52
C SER A 433 48.30 -14.12 17.71
N LYS A 434 48.20 -14.42 16.40
CA LYS A 434 49.34 -14.44 15.48
C LYS A 434 50.01 -13.07 15.33
N TYR A 435 49.23 -11.99 15.36
CA TYR A 435 49.77 -10.63 15.36
C TYR A 435 50.68 -10.40 16.58
N TYR A 436 50.20 -10.69 17.79
CA TYR A 436 51.01 -10.53 19.00
C TYR A 436 52.23 -11.47 19.03
N GLU A 437 52.10 -12.71 18.57
CA GLU A 437 53.25 -13.62 18.43
C GLU A 437 54.31 -13.05 17.48
N ASN A 438 53.90 -12.51 16.33
CA ASN A 438 54.84 -11.94 15.35
C ASN A 438 55.53 -10.67 15.88
N GLU A 439 54.81 -9.83 16.63
CA GLU A 439 55.36 -8.63 17.28
C GLU A 439 56.40 -8.96 18.35
N LYS A 440 56.21 -10.05 19.11
CA LYS A 440 57.22 -10.55 20.05
C LYS A 440 58.51 -10.96 19.33
N HIS A 441 58.40 -11.55 18.15
CA HIS A 441 59.54 -12.01 17.35
C HIS A 441 60.13 -10.93 16.42
N LYS A 442 59.67 -9.67 16.52
CA LYS A 442 60.12 -8.52 15.70
C LYS A 442 60.08 -8.81 14.19
N ARG A 443 59.03 -9.48 13.71
CA ARG A 443 58.82 -9.74 12.28
C ARG A 443 58.16 -8.52 11.62
N ILE A 444 58.50 -8.26 10.35
CA ILE A 444 58.51 -6.90 9.78
C ILE A 444 57.12 -6.34 9.34
N GLU A 445 56.04 -7.10 9.15
CA GLU A 445 54.76 -6.50 8.70
C GLU A 445 53.45 -7.21 9.19
N PRO A 446 53.15 -7.30 10.50
CA PRO A 446 51.99 -8.07 10.96
C PRO A 446 50.66 -7.31 10.98
N MET A 447 50.63 -6.00 11.29
CA MET A 447 49.37 -5.24 11.34
C MET A 447 48.78 -5.00 9.95
N ARG A 448 49.64 -4.90 8.93
CA ARG A 448 49.25 -4.74 7.53
C ARG A 448 48.46 -5.94 7.01
N ASP A 449 48.85 -7.15 7.40
CA ASP A 449 48.15 -8.40 7.04
C ASP A 449 46.77 -8.49 7.72
N MET A 450 46.67 -8.04 8.98
CA MET A 450 45.40 -7.97 9.70
C MET A 450 44.46 -6.91 9.08
N ASN A 451 44.99 -5.71 8.79
CA ASN A 451 44.24 -4.65 8.13
C ASN A 451 43.79 -5.09 6.73
N HIS A 452 44.68 -5.72 5.95
CA HIS A 452 44.35 -6.23 4.62
C HIS A 452 43.28 -7.32 4.67
N TYR A 453 43.31 -8.21 5.67
CA TYR A 453 42.27 -9.21 5.87
C TYR A 453 40.92 -8.59 6.21
N ILE A 454 40.89 -7.65 7.17
CA ILE A 454 39.66 -6.94 7.54
C ILE A 454 39.11 -6.13 6.34
N ASP A 455 40.00 -5.48 5.59
CA ASP A 455 39.65 -4.65 4.44
C ASP A 455 39.17 -5.47 3.25
N GLN A 456 39.95 -6.45 2.77
CA GLN A 456 39.64 -7.18 1.54
C GLN A 456 38.63 -8.32 1.70
N GLU A 457 38.68 -9.06 2.81
CA GLU A 457 37.81 -10.24 2.97
C GLU A 457 36.43 -9.87 3.54
N ILE A 458 36.32 -8.73 4.26
CA ILE A 458 35.12 -8.40 5.04
C ILE A 458 34.54 -7.05 4.64
N LEU A 459 35.27 -5.96 4.87
CA LEU A 459 34.73 -4.61 4.68
C LEU A 459 34.48 -4.28 3.21
N TYR A 460 35.36 -4.68 2.29
CA TYR A 460 35.19 -4.41 0.86
C TYR A 460 33.90 -5.00 0.28
N LYS A 461 33.51 -6.20 0.71
CA LYS A 461 32.28 -6.86 0.22
C LYS A 461 31.04 -6.39 0.96
N LEU A 462 31.14 -6.11 2.26
CA LEU A 462 30.04 -5.46 2.98
C LEU A 462 29.77 -4.06 2.42
N CYS A 463 30.80 -3.31 2.05
CA CYS A 463 30.71 -1.99 1.41
C CYS A 463 29.99 -2.07 0.05
N ARG A 464 30.25 -3.12 -0.73
CA ARG A 464 29.59 -3.32 -2.03
C ARG A 464 28.20 -3.93 -1.93
N GLY A 465 27.96 -4.73 -0.89
CA GLY A 465 26.77 -5.55 -0.76
C GLY A 465 25.67 -4.93 0.10
N VAL A 466 26.01 -4.13 1.10
CA VAL A 466 25.06 -3.58 2.09
C VAL A 466 24.87 -2.08 1.87
N GLU A 467 23.68 -1.57 2.17
CA GLU A 467 23.37 -0.13 2.21
C GLU A 467 24.36 0.64 3.07
N THR A 468 24.68 1.88 2.68
CA THR A 468 25.74 2.70 3.27
C THR A 468 25.56 2.86 4.80
N ALA A 469 24.34 3.16 5.24
CA ALA A 469 24.01 3.28 6.67
C ALA A 469 24.24 1.98 7.45
N GLN A 470 24.04 0.83 6.81
CA GLN A 470 24.20 -0.48 7.44
C GLN A 470 25.66 -0.96 7.39
N TYR A 471 26.38 -0.65 6.32
CA TYR A 471 27.83 -0.83 6.24
C TYR A 471 28.55 -0.20 7.43
N PHE A 472 28.26 1.07 7.74
CA PHE A 472 28.88 1.75 8.89
C PHE A 472 28.54 1.09 10.22
N ARG A 473 27.32 0.60 10.39
CA ARG A 473 26.92 -0.12 11.61
C ARG A 473 27.71 -1.40 11.80
N VAL A 474 27.86 -2.20 10.75
CA VAL A 474 28.70 -3.41 10.80
C VAL A 474 30.16 -3.05 11.04
N ALA A 475 30.68 -2.01 10.37
CA ALA A 475 32.06 -1.57 10.52
C ALA A 475 32.37 -1.08 11.96
N CYS A 476 31.51 -0.24 12.55
CA CYS A 476 31.67 0.18 13.95
C CYS A 476 31.52 -1.02 14.91
N ALA A 477 30.68 -2.02 14.60
CA ALA A 477 30.55 -3.23 15.42
C ALA A 477 31.80 -4.15 15.34
N ILE A 478 32.35 -4.35 14.13
CA ILE A 478 33.64 -5.06 13.94
C ILE A 478 34.75 -4.33 14.69
N ARG A 479 34.80 -3.00 14.60
CA ARG A 479 35.79 -2.17 15.30
C ARG A 479 35.79 -2.42 16.82
N ILE A 480 34.62 -2.49 17.44
CA ILE A 480 34.48 -2.75 18.89
C ILE A 480 34.99 -4.16 19.22
N GLU A 481 34.64 -5.17 18.42
CA GLU A 481 35.08 -6.54 18.67
C GLU A 481 36.60 -6.71 18.50
N VAL A 482 37.19 -6.04 17.51
CA VAL A 482 38.65 -6.00 17.33
C VAL A 482 39.34 -5.38 18.55
N LEU A 483 38.82 -4.27 19.09
CA LEU A 483 39.36 -3.66 20.31
C LEU A 483 39.29 -4.62 21.50
N LYS A 484 38.16 -5.30 21.67
CA LYS A 484 37.97 -6.28 22.74
C LYS A 484 39.07 -7.35 22.69
N TYR A 485 39.34 -7.92 21.52
CA TYR A 485 40.40 -8.92 21.40
C TYR A 485 41.81 -8.37 21.53
N LEU A 486 42.09 -7.17 21.02
CA LEU A 486 43.39 -6.54 21.25
C LEU A 486 43.68 -6.37 22.74
N ARG A 487 42.66 -6.02 23.54
CA ARG A 487 42.76 -5.93 24.99
C ARG A 487 42.90 -7.29 25.67
N ASP A 488 42.11 -8.28 25.28
CA ASP A 488 42.10 -9.59 25.93
C ASP A 488 43.38 -10.40 25.68
N PHE A 489 43.98 -10.27 24.49
CA PHE A 489 45.22 -10.95 24.12
C PHE A 489 46.49 -10.15 24.43
N LEU A 490 46.37 -8.94 24.99
CA LEU A 490 47.53 -8.12 25.32
C LEU A 490 48.43 -8.86 26.33
N PRO A 491 49.68 -9.20 25.97
CA PRO A 491 50.56 -9.92 26.88
C PRO A 491 51.02 -9.00 28.03
N SER A 492 51.03 -9.56 29.24
CA SER A 492 51.61 -8.93 30.42
C SER A 492 53.13 -9.15 30.45
N GLN A 493 53.89 -8.16 30.94
CA GLN A 493 55.34 -8.24 31.20
C GLN A 493 56.27 -8.27 29.97
N GLU A 494 55.86 -7.64 28.86
CA GLU A 494 56.75 -7.43 27.71
C GLU A 494 57.60 -6.16 27.88
N PRO A 495 58.69 -5.98 27.10
CA PRO A 495 59.53 -4.79 27.23
C PRO A 495 58.82 -3.54 26.65
N PRO A 496 59.16 -2.30 27.11
CA PRO A 496 58.51 -1.07 26.65
C PRO A 496 58.52 -0.88 25.13
N GLU A 497 59.59 -1.33 24.44
CA GLU A 497 59.67 -1.22 22.98
C GLU A 497 58.62 -2.09 22.26
N PHE A 498 58.13 -3.16 22.89
CA PHE A 498 57.02 -3.95 22.36
C PHE A 498 55.71 -3.13 22.39
N TYR A 499 55.40 -2.52 23.53
CA TYR A 499 54.19 -1.70 23.67
C TYR A 499 54.21 -0.45 22.79
N GLU A 500 55.38 0.13 22.52
CA GLU A 500 55.53 1.24 21.56
C GLU A 500 55.17 0.82 20.13
N ARG A 501 55.59 -0.37 19.68
CA ARG A 501 55.21 -0.91 18.35
C ARG A 501 53.72 -1.25 18.26
N VAL A 502 53.16 -1.81 19.33
CA VAL A 502 51.71 -2.09 19.41
C VAL A 502 50.91 -0.79 19.40
N LEU A 503 51.37 0.26 20.07
CA LEU A 503 50.75 1.58 20.06
C LEU A 503 50.75 2.20 18.65
N GLN A 504 51.87 2.15 17.93
CA GLN A 504 51.95 2.61 16.54
C GLN A 504 50.96 1.86 15.64
N SER A 505 50.95 0.53 15.74
CA SER A 505 50.03 -0.33 14.96
C SER A 505 48.55 -0.08 15.32
N PHE A 506 48.27 0.25 16.58
CA PHE A 506 46.93 0.59 17.05
C PHE A 506 46.45 1.96 16.54
N ASP A 507 47.35 2.95 16.48
CA ASP A 507 47.06 4.27 15.89
C ASP A 507 46.80 4.16 14.38
N ASP A 508 47.51 3.29 13.66
CA ASP A 508 47.26 2.97 12.24
C ASP A 508 45.87 2.34 12.03
N LEU A 509 45.52 1.34 12.85
CA LEU A 509 44.19 0.70 12.83
C LEU A 509 43.06 1.69 13.15
N THR A 510 43.29 2.56 14.13
CA THR A 510 42.33 3.61 14.50
C THR A 510 42.12 4.57 13.36
N THR A 511 43.20 5.03 12.72
CA THR A 511 43.14 5.89 11.53
C THR A 511 42.41 5.21 10.38
N TYR A 512 42.64 3.92 10.14
CA TYR A 512 41.92 3.14 9.15
C TYR A 512 40.41 3.12 9.40
N PHE A 513 39.95 2.74 10.60
CA PHE A 513 38.53 2.75 10.91
C PHE A 513 37.92 4.15 10.91
N GLU A 514 38.68 5.19 11.27
CA GLU A 514 38.23 6.58 11.15
C GLU A 514 38.02 7.00 9.70
N LEU A 515 38.91 6.61 8.78
CA LEU A 515 38.75 6.85 7.35
C LEU A 515 37.52 6.10 6.81
N VAL A 516 37.37 4.83 7.19
CA VAL A 516 36.21 4.01 6.82
C VAL A 516 34.90 4.62 7.32
N CYS A 517 34.88 5.30 8.47
CA CYS A 517 33.67 5.90 9.05
C CYS A 517 33.40 7.37 8.67
N ARG A 518 34.25 8.03 7.86
CA ARG A 518 34.13 9.47 7.54
C ARG A 518 33.33 9.80 6.26
N GLU A 519 32.88 8.82 5.48
CA GLU A 519 32.32 9.06 4.14
C GLU A 519 30.84 9.50 4.08
N GLU A 520 30.05 9.47 5.16
CA GLU A 520 28.76 10.19 5.23
C GLU A 520 28.57 10.89 6.59
N GLN A 521 28.37 12.21 6.52
CA GLN A 521 28.02 13.07 7.64
C GLN A 521 26.61 12.73 8.14
N ASP A 522 26.49 11.99 9.24
CA ASP A 522 25.40 12.11 10.24
C ASP A 522 25.49 11.07 11.37
N VAL A 523 26.39 10.08 11.28
CA VAL A 523 26.73 9.22 12.42
C VAL A 523 28.21 9.41 12.72
N PRO A 524 28.60 10.37 13.59
CA PRO A 524 29.93 10.30 14.17
C PRO A 524 30.02 8.94 14.85
N CYS A 525 30.90 8.06 14.39
CA CYS A 525 31.25 6.86 15.14
C CYS A 525 31.79 7.44 16.48
N SER A 526 30.93 7.40 17.51
CA SER A 526 31.13 8.12 18.76
C SER A 526 32.55 7.89 19.25
N PRO A 527 33.29 8.91 19.76
CA PRO A 527 34.59 8.68 20.34
C PRO A 527 34.44 7.56 21.37
N CYS A 528 34.96 6.39 21.02
CA CYS A 528 34.79 5.22 21.85
C CYS A 528 35.72 5.42 23.04
N GLU A 529 35.15 5.73 24.20
CA GLU A 529 35.89 5.94 25.43
C GLU A 529 36.79 4.73 25.75
N GLU A 530 36.39 3.55 25.31
CA GLU A 530 37.15 2.30 25.41
C GLU A 530 38.43 2.33 24.56
N PHE A 531 38.38 2.88 23.33
CA PHE A 531 39.57 3.08 22.50
C PHE A 531 40.54 4.06 23.15
N ALA A 532 40.02 5.17 23.69
CA ALA A 532 40.84 6.15 24.39
C ALA A 532 41.47 5.56 25.67
N THR A 533 40.72 4.72 26.39
CA THR A 533 41.20 4.05 27.61
C THR A 533 42.29 3.04 27.28
N PHE A 534 42.08 2.20 26.26
CA PHE A 534 43.08 1.23 25.83
C PHE A 534 44.36 1.91 25.31
N ARG A 535 44.22 3.01 24.56
CA ARG A 535 45.35 3.84 24.12
C ARG A 535 46.18 4.34 25.30
N ARG A 536 45.52 4.88 26.34
CA ARG A 536 46.20 5.33 27.58
C ARG A 536 46.90 4.17 28.30
N THR A 537 46.31 2.98 28.32
CA THR A 537 46.95 1.79 28.89
C THR A 537 48.22 1.41 28.14
N LEU A 538 48.19 1.43 26.80
CA LEU A 538 49.38 1.19 25.98
C LEU A 538 50.45 2.28 26.18
N GLU A 539 50.05 3.55 26.22
CA GLU A 539 50.96 4.68 26.51
C GLU A 539 51.67 4.51 27.86
N GLN A 540 50.97 4.03 28.90
CA GLN A 540 51.56 3.74 30.20
C GLN A 540 52.56 2.58 30.17
N TYR A 541 52.27 1.52 29.42
CA TYR A 541 53.17 0.36 29.29
C TYR A 541 54.36 0.61 28.35
N ALA A 542 54.25 1.58 27.44
CA ALA A 542 55.33 1.99 26.56
C ALA A 542 56.39 2.88 27.24
N ILE A 543 56.19 3.31 28.49
CA ILE A 543 57.15 4.15 29.19
C ILE A 543 58.39 3.33 29.59
N PRO A 544 59.61 3.71 29.17
CA PRO A 544 60.83 3.03 29.59
C PRO A 544 60.99 3.06 31.11
N THR A 545 61.47 1.98 31.71
CA THR A 545 61.71 1.90 33.16
C THR A 545 62.66 3.00 33.66
N THR A 546 63.61 3.41 32.82
CA THR A 546 64.53 4.54 33.08
C THR A 546 63.80 5.88 33.15
N HIS A 547 62.76 6.07 32.36
CA HIS A 547 61.94 7.28 32.35
C HIS A 547 60.99 7.32 33.55
N LEU A 548 60.38 6.18 33.92
CA LEU A 548 59.59 6.07 35.15
C LEU A 548 60.43 6.34 36.41
N GLN A 549 61.66 5.84 36.44
CA GLN A 549 62.61 6.15 37.51
C GLN A 549 62.93 7.65 37.57
N LEU A 550 63.16 8.30 36.42
CA LEU A 550 63.37 9.74 36.35
C LEU A 550 62.18 10.55 36.86
N ILE A 551 60.95 10.19 36.45
CA ILE A 551 59.72 10.84 36.93
C ILE A 551 59.58 10.66 38.46
N TYR A 552 59.81 9.44 38.97
CA TYR A 552 59.77 9.16 40.40
C TYR A 552 60.84 9.95 41.18
N PHE A 553 62.06 10.03 40.67
CA PHE A 553 63.11 10.84 41.30
C PHE A 553 62.79 12.33 41.25
N GLN A 554 62.19 12.82 40.17
CA GLN A 554 61.72 14.21 40.06
C GLN A 554 60.61 14.51 41.07
N GLU A 555 59.63 13.62 41.24
CA GLU A 555 58.55 13.77 42.24
C GLU A 555 59.08 13.76 43.68
N ILE A 556 60.07 12.90 43.99
CA ILE A 556 60.72 12.88 45.30
C ILE A 556 61.48 14.19 45.57
N THR A 557 62.21 14.71 44.57
CA THR A 557 62.93 15.98 44.73
C THR A 557 62.02 17.20 44.85
N GLN A 558 60.77 17.11 44.38
CA GLN A 558 59.78 18.18 44.51
C GLN A 558 58.99 18.10 45.84
N THR A 559 58.86 16.91 46.43
CA THR A 559 58.08 16.69 47.67
C THR A 559 58.91 16.68 48.95
N HIS A 560 60.24 16.51 48.86
CA HIS A 560 61.13 16.51 50.01
C HIS A 560 62.32 17.46 49.86
N SER A 561 62.63 18.21 50.93
CA SER A 561 63.86 19.00 51.04
C SER A 561 65.09 18.13 50.78
N PRO A 562 66.11 18.61 50.02
CA PRO A 562 67.27 17.81 49.61
C PRO A 562 68.06 17.16 50.76
N VAL A 563 67.87 17.65 51.99
CA VAL A 563 68.50 17.11 53.21
C VAL A 563 67.94 15.74 53.62
N ASN A 564 66.65 15.45 53.34
CA ASN A 564 66.02 14.18 53.73
C ASN A 564 66.31 13.02 52.77
N ILE A 565 66.79 13.29 51.56
CA ILE A 565 67.09 12.27 50.56
C ILE A 565 68.45 11.61 50.87
N LEU A 566 69.43 12.40 51.33
CA LEU A 566 70.77 11.90 51.71
C LEU A 566 70.75 11.01 52.97
N TRP A 567 69.83 11.25 53.90
CA TRP A 567 69.72 10.46 55.14
C TRP A 567 69.05 9.08 54.98
N LYS A 568 68.41 8.82 53.83
CA LYS A 568 67.86 7.48 53.50
C LYS A 568 68.81 6.62 52.68
N PHE A 569 69.89 7.20 52.16
CA PHE A 569 70.89 6.52 51.34
C PHE A 569 72.15 6.11 52.13
N CYS A 570 72.43 6.77 53.26
CA CYS A 570 73.33 6.27 54.30
C CYS A 570 72.58 5.31 55.23
#